data_AF-A0A961L916-F1
#
_entry.id   AF-A0A961L916-F1
#
_cell.length_a   1.000
_cell.length_b   1.000
_cell.length_c   1.000
_cell.angle_alpha   90.00
_cell.angle_beta   90.00
_cell.angle_gamma   90.00
#
_symmetry.space_group_name_H-M   'P 1'
#
loop_
_entity.id
_entity.type
_entity.pdbx_description
1 polymer ?
#
loop_
_entity_poly.entity_id
_entity_poly.type
_entity_poly.pdbx_seq_one_letter_code
_entity_poly.pdbx_strand_id
1 'polypeptide(L)'
;LTVALGLAMALDRSVRGVTVYRAIFYLPSLLGASVAVAMLWRQIFGADGLINQLMMLTLGYSGPSWVTHPDYALSTLVVLAIWQFGSPMIIFLAGLRQIPQDLYEAAAMDGAKPVRQFFKITLPLLAPVVFFNLVFQTIEAFKAFTQAFIVSGGEGKPIDSTLFYTLYLYLEA
;
A
#
# COMPACT_ATOMS: atom_id res chain seq x y z
N LEU A 1 -0.95 -1.61 -5.72
CA LEU A 1 -1.08 -2.94 -6.39
C LEU A 1 0.22 -3.41 -7.01
N THR A 2 0.93 -2.58 -7.77
CA THR A 2 2.23 -2.93 -8.38
C THR A 2 3.25 -3.40 -7.35
N VAL A 3 3.42 -2.67 -6.25
CA VAL A 3 4.29 -3.05 -5.12
C VAL A 3 3.89 -4.41 -4.54
N ALA A 4 2.59 -4.61 -4.31
CA ALA A 4 2.04 -5.86 -3.77
C ALA A 4 2.31 -7.05 -4.70
N LEU A 5 2.10 -6.89 -6.02
CA LEU A 5 2.38 -7.93 -7.01
C LEU A 5 3.87 -8.25 -7.09
N GLY A 6 4.73 -7.22 -7.10
CA GLY A 6 6.19 -7.41 -7.12
C GLY A 6 6.69 -8.19 -5.92
N LEU A 7 6.21 -7.85 -4.71
CA LEU A 7 6.55 -8.59 -3.50
C LEU A 7 5.95 -10.00 -3.49
N ALA A 8 4.72 -10.18 -3.97
CA ALA A 8 4.12 -11.50 -4.10
C ALA A 8 4.96 -12.41 -5.02
N MET A 9 5.40 -11.91 -6.18
CA MET A 9 6.28 -12.66 -7.09
C MET A 9 7.64 -12.99 -6.47
N ALA A 10 8.19 -12.09 -5.65
CA ALA A 10 9.44 -12.34 -4.93
C ALA A 10 9.29 -13.44 -3.85
N LEU A 11 8.14 -13.48 -3.17
CA LEU A 11 7.82 -14.43 -2.10
C LEU A 11 7.20 -15.76 -2.59
N ASP A 12 6.80 -15.82 -3.85
CA ASP A 12 6.29 -17.04 -4.49
C ASP A 12 7.42 -18.03 -4.79
N ARG A 13 8.64 -17.51 -5.03
CA ARG A 13 9.85 -18.35 -5.09
C ARG A 13 10.04 -19.08 -3.76
N SER A 14 10.67 -20.24 -3.80
CA SER A 14 10.96 -21.08 -2.62
C SER A 14 12.01 -20.45 -1.69
N VAL A 15 11.67 -19.31 -1.09
CA VAL A 15 12.53 -18.60 -0.16
C VAL A 15 12.52 -19.32 1.20
N ARG A 16 13.68 -19.47 1.83
CA ARG A 16 13.73 -19.98 3.21
C ARG A 16 13.07 -18.96 4.14
N GLY A 17 12.15 -19.39 4.99
CA GLY A 17 11.46 -18.52 5.95
C GLY A 17 10.22 -17.77 5.40
N VAL A 18 9.64 -18.20 4.29
CA VAL A 18 8.46 -17.57 3.64
C VAL A 18 7.31 -17.25 4.62
N THR A 19 7.04 -18.10 5.62
CA THR A 19 6.00 -17.86 6.61
C THR A 19 6.24 -16.61 7.45
N VAL A 20 7.50 -16.37 7.86
CA VAL A 20 7.88 -15.20 8.66
C VAL A 20 7.78 -13.93 7.81
N TYR A 21 8.29 -13.97 6.57
CA TYR A 21 8.19 -12.84 5.66
C TYR A 21 6.73 -12.46 5.38
N ARG A 22 5.85 -13.44 5.15
CA ARG A 22 4.41 -13.18 4.98
C ARG A 22 3.80 -12.48 6.19
N ALA A 23 4.12 -12.92 7.40
CA ALA A 23 3.62 -12.29 8.61
C ALA A 23 4.09 -10.83 8.70
N ILE A 24 5.38 -10.57 8.48
CA ILE A 24 5.96 -9.22 8.53
C ILE A 24 5.31 -8.29 7.49
N PHE A 25 5.16 -8.74 6.25
CA PHE A 25 4.57 -7.91 5.19
C PHE A 25 3.04 -7.76 5.31
N TYR A 26 2.37 -8.66 6.04
CA TYR A 26 0.93 -8.58 6.30
C TYR A 26 0.58 -7.72 7.52
N LEU A 27 1.51 -7.55 8.48
CA LEU A 27 1.30 -6.72 9.67
C LEU A 27 0.83 -5.30 9.35
N PRO A 28 1.42 -4.57 8.38
CA PRO A 28 0.95 -3.23 8.01
C PRO A 28 -0.53 -3.17 7.64
N SER A 29 -1.05 -4.16 6.89
CA SER A 29 -2.48 -4.17 6.53
C SER A 29 -3.41 -4.46 7.72
N LEU A 30 -2.93 -5.15 8.75
CA LEU A 30 -3.70 -5.36 9.98
C LEU A 30 -3.71 -4.12 10.87
N LEU A 31 -2.57 -3.45 10.97
CA LEU A 31 -2.39 -2.31 11.87
C LEU A 31 -2.83 -0.99 11.23
N GLY A 32 -2.79 -0.86 9.91
CA GLY A 32 -3.03 0.39 9.19
C GLY A 32 -4.45 0.95 9.29
N ALA A 33 -5.42 0.12 9.67
CA ALA A 33 -6.78 0.57 9.99
C ALA A 33 -6.91 1.14 11.42
N SER A 34 -5.89 0.98 12.27
CA SER A 34 -5.96 1.39 13.67
C SER A 34 -5.76 2.89 13.85
N VAL A 35 -6.51 3.45 14.80
CA VAL A 35 -6.38 4.83 15.26
C VAL A 35 -4.95 5.12 15.75
N ALA A 36 -4.34 4.17 16.47
CA ALA A 36 -3.00 4.33 17.01
C ALA A 36 -1.95 4.49 15.89
N VAL A 37 -2.08 3.73 14.79
CA VAL A 37 -1.17 3.88 13.64
C VAL A 37 -1.34 5.23 12.97
N ALA A 38 -2.58 5.69 12.78
CA ALA A 38 -2.82 7.00 12.18
C ALA A 38 -2.27 8.14 13.06
N MET A 39 -2.36 8.03 14.39
CA MET A 39 -1.75 8.98 15.32
C MET A 39 -0.22 8.97 15.24
N LEU A 40 0.40 7.78 15.24
CA LEU A 40 1.85 7.64 15.06
C LEU A 40 2.29 8.23 13.72
N TRP A 41 1.51 8.00 12.65
CA TRP A 41 1.79 8.56 11.34
C TRP A 41 1.78 10.08 11.36
N ARG A 42 0.76 10.69 11.98
CA ARG A 42 0.68 12.14 12.16
C ARG A 42 1.87 12.69 12.96
N GLN A 43 2.38 11.95 13.94
CA GLN A 43 3.56 12.34 14.71
C GLN A 43 4.86 12.22 13.90
N ILE A 44 5.02 11.16 13.10
CA ILE A 44 6.20 10.94 12.25
C ILE A 44 6.32 12.04 11.18
N PHE A 45 5.19 12.41 10.57
CA PHE A 45 5.10 13.34 9.44
C PHE A 45 4.72 14.79 9.85
N GLY A 46 4.65 15.09 11.15
CA GLY A 46 4.40 16.43 11.66
C GLY A 46 5.58 17.39 11.43
N ALA A 47 5.36 18.69 11.69
CA ALA A 47 6.39 19.73 11.58
C ALA A 47 7.67 19.40 12.36
N ASP A 48 7.52 18.97 13.62
CA ASP A 48 8.63 18.55 14.50
C ASP A 48 8.81 17.02 14.51
N GLY A 49 8.28 16.34 13.50
CA GLY A 49 8.23 14.89 13.39
C GLY A 49 9.59 14.25 13.08
N LEU A 50 9.66 12.93 13.22
CA LEU A 50 10.87 12.14 13.00
C LEU A 50 11.49 12.36 11.61
N ILE A 51 10.67 12.56 10.57
CA ILE A 51 11.18 12.80 9.21
C ILE A 51 11.92 14.14 9.14
N ASN A 52 11.35 15.20 9.69
CA ASN A 52 12.01 16.51 9.69
C ASN A 52 13.25 16.53 10.60
N GLN A 53 13.24 15.81 11.72
CA GLN A 53 14.44 15.65 12.56
C GLN A 53 15.57 14.92 11.82
N LEU A 54 15.26 13.84 11.09
CA LEU A 54 16.23 13.12 10.27
C LEU A 54 16.76 13.98 9.13
N MET A 55 15.89 14.76 8.47
CA MET A 55 16.31 15.71 7.42
C MET A 55 17.20 16.82 7.98
N MET A 56 16.89 17.33 9.17
CA MET A 56 17.73 18.34 9.82
C MET A 56 19.12 17.77 10.15
N LEU A 57 19.20 16.52 10.64
CA LEU A 57 20.47 15.90 11.01
C LEU A 57 21.33 15.50 9.80
N THR A 58 20.71 15.15 8.67
CA THR A 58 21.43 14.69 7.47
C THR A 58 21.69 15.77 6.43
N LEU A 59 20.75 16.71 6.28
CA LEU A 59 20.75 17.74 5.23
C LEU A 59 20.80 19.17 5.79
N GLY A 60 20.68 19.36 7.10
CA GLY A 60 20.64 20.69 7.71
C GLY A 60 19.38 21.50 7.40
N TYR A 61 18.33 20.86 6.88
CA TYR A 61 17.11 21.52 6.40
C TYR A 61 15.88 21.06 7.19
N SER A 62 15.07 22.03 7.64
CA SER A 62 13.76 21.78 8.23
C SER A 62 12.69 21.71 7.14
N GLY A 63 12.17 20.51 6.89
CA GLY A 63 11.07 20.30 5.95
C GLY A 63 9.75 20.92 6.41
N PRO A 64 8.77 21.10 5.50
CA PRO A 64 7.44 21.54 5.87
C PRO A 64 6.73 20.49 6.75
N SER A 65 5.61 20.87 7.36
CA SER A 65 4.71 19.91 8.00
C SER A 65 3.98 19.10 6.93
N TRP A 66 4.40 17.86 6.71
CA TRP A 66 3.89 17.02 5.62
C TRP A 66 2.40 16.70 5.76
N VAL A 67 1.87 16.74 6.98
CA VAL A 67 0.46 16.47 7.27
C VAL A 67 -0.43 17.71 7.18
N THR A 68 0.10 18.89 7.52
CA THR A 68 -0.71 20.11 7.58
C THR A 68 -0.49 21.06 6.40
N HIS A 69 0.42 20.72 5.49
CA HIS A 69 0.72 21.50 4.30
C HIS A 69 -0.15 21.03 3.11
N PRO A 70 -0.86 21.94 2.41
CA PRO A 70 -1.75 21.62 1.29
C PRO A 70 -1.17 20.66 0.25
N ASP A 71 0.06 20.95 -0.19
CA ASP A 71 0.70 20.17 -1.26
C ASP A 71 1.13 18.75 -0.84
N TYR A 72 1.27 18.50 0.47
CA TYR A 72 1.87 17.26 0.97
C TYR A 72 0.89 16.37 1.74
N ALA A 73 -0.17 16.93 2.33
CA ALA A 73 -1.10 16.20 3.19
C ALA A 73 -1.68 14.95 2.50
N LEU A 74 -2.18 15.10 1.28
CA LEU A 74 -2.69 13.98 0.49
C LEU A 74 -1.59 12.94 0.20
N SER A 75 -0.38 13.38 -0.13
CA SER A 75 0.74 12.47 -0.40
C SER A 75 1.09 11.61 0.81
N THR A 76 1.04 12.17 2.03
CA THR A 76 1.31 11.40 3.26
C THR A 76 0.26 10.32 3.52
N LEU A 77 -1.01 10.59 3.17
CA LEU A 77 -2.08 9.58 3.21
C LEU A 77 -1.88 8.50 2.14
N VAL A 78 -1.45 8.88 0.94
CA VAL A 78 -1.12 7.93 -0.13
C VAL A 78 0.03 7.01 0.30
N VAL A 79 1.08 7.54 0.95
CA VAL A 79 2.19 6.72 1.47
C VAL A 79 1.68 5.76 2.56
N LEU A 80 0.80 6.21 3.46
CA LEU A 80 0.18 5.35 4.48
C LEU A 80 -0.66 4.23 3.84
N ALA A 81 -1.42 4.54 2.79
CA ALA A 81 -2.21 3.56 2.05
C ALA A 81 -1.31 2.56 1.29
N ILE A 82 -0.21 3.03 0.69
CA ILE A 82 0.77 2.16 0.04
C ILE A 82 1.41 1.23 1.06
N TRP A 83 1.78 1.72 2.25
CA TRP A 83 2.37 0.91 3.32
C TRP A 83 1.49 -0.28 3.74
N GLN A 84 0.18 -0.19 3.51
CA GLN A 84 -0.81 -1.24 3.77
C GLN A 84 -0.94 -2.27 2.61
N PHE A 85 0.11 -2.46 1.81
CA PHE A 85 0.11 -3.38 0.67
C PHE A 85 -0.02 -4.88 1.04
N GLY A 86 0.04 -5.24 2.32
CA GLY A 86 0.11 -6.63 2.79
C GLY A 86 -1.06 -7.52 2.35
N SER A 87 -2.29 -7.03 2.48
CA SER A 87 -3.51 -7.75 2.07
C SER A 87 -3.54 -8.06 0.57
N PRO A 88 -3.43 -7.07 -0.35
CA PRO A 88 -3.42 -7.37 -1.78
C PRO A 88 -2.22 -8.23 -2.20
N MET A 89 -1.09 -8.15 -1.49
CA MET A 89 0.06 -9.02 -1.71
C MET A 89 -0.26 -10.49 -1.41
N ILE A 90 -0.91 -10.79 -0.27
CA ILE A 90 -1.33 -12.17 0.05
C ILE A 90 -2.32 -12.70 -0.98
N ILE A 91 -3.26 -11.86 -1.43
CA ILE A 91 -4.23 -12.22 -2.45
C ILE A 91 -3.51 -12.56 -3.77
N PHE A 92 -2.55 -11.73 -4.20
CA PHE A 92 -1.74 -12.03 -5.38
C PHE A 92 -0.93 -13.31 -5.22
N LEU A 93 -0.35 -13.54 -4.05
CA LEU A 93 0.44 -14.74 -3.75
C LEU A 93 -0.42 -16.01 -3.80
N ALA A 94 -1.66 -15.95 -3.32
CA ALA A 94 -2.62 -17.05 -3.46
C ALA A 94 -2.98 -17.31 -4.93
N GLY A 95 -3.16 -16.26 -5.73
CA GLY A 95 -3.40 -16.36 -7.17
C GLY A 95 -2.21 -16.95 -7.94
N LEU A 96 -0.98 -16.51 -7.64
CA LEU A 96 0.24 -17.00 -8.26
C LEU A 96 0.40 -18.51 -8.08
N ARG A 97 0.12 -19.00 -6.87
CA ARG A 97 0.18 -20.43 -6.52
C ARG A 97 -0.84 -21.31 -7.25
N GLN A 98 -1.88 -20.73 -7.82
CA GLN A 98 -2.87 -21.47 -8.62
C GLN A 98 -2.41 -21.67 -10.06
N ILE A 99 -1.38 -20.95 -10.52
CA ILE A 99 -0.85 -21.09 -11.88
C ILE A 99 -0.01 -22.38 -11.95
N PRO A 100 -0.36 -23.35 -12.81
CA PRO A 100 0.42 -24.58 -12.95
C PRO A 100 1.87 -24.31 -13.34
N GLN A 101 2.82 -24.98 -12.68
CA GLN A 101 4.26 -24.83 -12.96
C GLN A 101 4.63 -25.31 -14.35
N ASP A 102 3.94 -26.33 -14.86
CA ASP A 102 4.15 -26.93 -16.18
C ASP A 102 4.07 -25.89 -17.32
N LEU A 103 3.26 -24.83 -17.16
CA LEU A 103 3.16 -23.74 -18.15
C LEU A 103 4.47 -22.95 -18.24
N TYR A 104 5.14 -22.72 -17.11
CA TYR A 104 6.42 -22.01 -17.07
C TYR A 104 7.56 -22.88 -17.62
N GLU A 105 7.53 -24.18 -17.32
CA GLU A 105 8.50 -25.14 -17.84
C GLU A 105 8.38 -25.28 -19.36
N ALA A 106 7.17 -25.50 -19.88
CA ALA A 106 6.91 -25.55 -21.32
C ALA A 106 7.36 -24.26 -22.03
N ALA A 107 7.03 -23.10 -21.47
CA ALA A 107 7.46 -21.83 -22.04
C ALA A 107 8.98 -21.64 -22.00
N ALA A 108 9.66 -22.15 -20.97
CA ALA A 108 11.12 -22.13 -20.91
C ALA A 108 11.75 -23.03 -21.98
N MET A 109 11.16 -24.19 -22.26
CA MET A 109 11.57 -25.07 -23.37
C MET A 109 11.39 -24.39 -24.74
N ASP A 110 10.35 -23.57 -24.89
CA ASP A 110 10.12 -22.73 -26.08
C ASP A 110 11.02 -21.47 -26.14
N GLY A 111 11.97 -21.31 -25.21
CA GLY A 111 12.90 -20.19 -25.16
C GLY A 111 12.29 -18.87 -24.64
N ALA A 112 11.15 -18.91 -23.96
CA ALA A 112 10.53 -17.72 -23.39
C ALA A 112 11.30 -17.22 -22.16
N LYS A 113 11.77 -15.97 -22.22
CA LYS A 113 12.41 -15.28 -21.08
C LYS A 113 11.39 -14.92 -19.98
N PRO A 114 11.83 -14.68 -18.72
CA PRO A 114 10.94 -14.34 -17.60
C PRO A 114 9.98 -13.17 -17.85
N VAL A 115 10.43 -12.14 -18.57
CA VAL A 115 9.57 -10.99 -18.95
C VAL A 115 8.44 -11.44 -19.88
N ARG A 116 8.73 -12.30 -20.86
CA ARG A 116 7.73 -12.85 -21.78
C ARG A 116 6.75 -13.76 -21.02
N GLN A 117 7.25 -14.59 -20.12
CA GLN A 117 6.42 -15.44 -19.25
C GLN A 117 5.49 -14.59 -18.38
N PHE A 118 5.97 -13.48 -17.80
CA PHE A 118 5.15 -12.57 -17.02
C PHE A 118 3.97 -12.02 -17.82
N PHE A 119 4.21 -11.43 -19.00
CA PHE A 119 3.15 -10.82 -19.79
C PHE A 119 2.25 -11.81 -20.54
N LYS A 120 2.72 -13.04 -20.82
CA LYS A 120 1.97 -14.03 -21.61
C LYS A 120 1.34 -15.15 -20.79
N ILE A 121 1.81 -15.38 -19.56
CA ILE A 121 1.31 -16.45 -18.68
C ILE A 121 0.82 -15.84 -17.38
N THR A 122 1.70 -15.20 -16.62
CA THR A 122 1.39 -14.73 -15.26
C THR A 122 0.28 -13.67 -15.25
N LEU A 123 0.43 -12.59 -16.01
CA LEU A 123 -0.51 -11.47 -16.01
C LEU A 123 -1.90 -11.85 -16.56
N PRO A 124 -2.02 -12.59 -17.68
CA PRO A 124 -3.34 -13.06 -18.15
C PRO A 124 -4.04 -13.99 -17.16
N LEU A 125 -3.32 -14.94 -16.57
CA LEU A 125 -3.90 -15.88 -15.60
C LEU A 125 -4.20 -15.22 -14.25
N LEU A 126 -3.46 -14.18 -13.88
CA LEU A 126 -3.76 -13.35 -12.71
C LEU A 126 -4.83 -12.29 -12.96
N ALA A 127 -5.29 -12.06 -14.21
CA ALA A 127 -6.22 -10.98 -14.51
C ALA A 127 -7.48 -10.95 -13.61
N PRO A 128 -8.12 -12.09 -13.26
CA PRO A 128 -9.24 -12.10 -12.31
C PRO A 128 -8.83 -11.63 -10.90
N VAL A 129 -7.63 -12.00 -10.46
CA VAL A 129 -7.08 -11.62 -9.15
C VAL A 129 -6.68 -10.15 -9.12
N VAL A 130 -6.11 -9.63 -10.22
CA VAL A 130 -5.82 -8.20 -10.39
C VAL A 130 -7.12 -7.40 -10.35
N PHE A 131 -8.14 -7.84 -11.08
CA PHE A 131 -9.44 -7.17 -11.10
C PHE A 131 -10.10 -7.15 -9.72
N PHE A 132 -10.12 -8.30 -9.02
CA PHE A 132 -10.62 -8.37 -7.66
C PHE A 132 -9.90 -7.39 -6.72
N ASN A 133 -8.57 -7.42 -6.71
CA ASN A 133 -7.77 -6.52 -5.89
C ASN A 133 -8.00 -5.04 -6.25
N LEU A 134 -8.17 -4.72 -7.53
CA LEU A 134 -8.44 -3.35 -7.99
C LEU A 134 -9.78 -2.85 -7.45
N VAL A 135 -10.84 -3.64 -7.62
CA VAL A 135 -12.18 -3.29 -7.14
C VAL A 135 -12.19 -3.19 -5.62
N PHE A 136 -11.63 -4.19 -4.93
CA PHE A 136 -11.62 -4.23 -3.47
C PHE A 136 -10.85 -3.05 -2.87
N GLN A 137 -9.65 -2.75 -3.39
CA GLN A 137 -8.87 -1.60 -2.91
C GLN A 137 -9.53 -0.26 -3.26
N THR A 138 -10.28 -0.18 -4.36
CA THR A 138 -11.08 1.02 -4.69
C THR A 138 -12.15 1.22 -3.62
N ILE A 139 -12.91 0.18 -3.27
CA ILE A 139 -13.92 0.22 -2.21
C ILE A 139 -13.31 0.69 -0.88
N GLU A 140 -12.17 0.14 -0.48
CA GLU A 140 -11.49 0.53 0.75
C GLU A 140 -10.99 1.99 0.71
N ALA A 141 -10.50 2.48 -0.43
CA ALA A 141 -10.12 3.88 -0.61
C ALA A 141 -11.31 4.84 -0.43
N PHE A 142 -12.49 4.48 -0.96
CA PHE A 142 -13.71 5.26 -0.74
C PHE A 142 -14.17 5.25 0.72
N LYS A 143 -13.87 4.17 1.47
CA LYS A 143 -14.23 4.00 2.88
C LYS A 143 -13.20 4.59 3.86
N ALA A 144 -12.15 5.26 3.39
CA ALA A 144 -11.02 5.69 4.20
C ALA A 144 -11.35 6.84 5.19
N PHE A 145 -12.06 6.53 6.27
CA PHE A 145 -12.48 7.50 7.29
C PHE A 145 -11.40 7.76 8.35
N THR A 146 -10.95 6.72 9.06
CA THR A 146 -10.07 6.86 10.24
C THR A 146 -8.79 7.63 9.92
N GLN A 147 -8.17 7.29 8.79
CA GLN A 147 -6.92 7.90 8.35
C GLN A 147 -7.13 9.37 8.00
N ALA A 148 -8.18 9.68 7.24
CA ALA A 148 -8.56 11.04 6.89
C ALA A 148 -8.84 11.87 8.15
N PHE A 149 -9.71 11.39 9.03
CA PHE A 149 -10.11 12.07 10.26
C PHE A 149 -8.91 12.41 11.16
N ILE A 150 -8.03 11.45 11.44
CA ILE A 150 -6.93 11.66 12.39
C ILE A 150 -5.86 12.58 11.84
N VAL A 151 -5.50 12.38 10.56
CA VAL A 151 -4.45 13.15 9.89
C VAL A 151 -4.91 14.59 9.67
N SER A 152 -6.17 14.79 9.30
CA SER A 152 -6.76 16.12 9.09
C SER A 152 -7.15 16.85 10.38
N GLY A 153 -7.07 16.19 11.54
CA GLY A 153 -7.61 16.71 12.80
C GLY A 153 -9.14 16.81 12.83
N GLY A 154 -9.84 16.00 12.04
CA GLY A 154 -11.30 15.88 12.02
C GLY A 154 -11.99 16.72 10.95
N GLU A 155 -11.28 17.65 10.31
CA GLU A 155 -11.91 18.68 9.47
C GLU A 155 -11.63 18.56 7.96
N GLY A 156 -10.96 17.51 7.50
CA GLY A 156 -10.57 17.38 6.07
C GLY A 156 -9.46 18.33 5.61
N LYS A 157 -8.89 19.11 6.53
CA LYS A 157 -7.77 20.02 6.30
C LYS A 157 -6.49 19.31 5.84
N PRO A 158 -5.59 20.04 5.15
CA PRO A 158 -5.68 21.44 4.72
C PRO A 158 -6.45 21.63 3.40
N ILE A 159 -7.27 22.69 3.29
CA ILE A 159 -8.04 23.06 2.08
C ILE A 159 -8.81 21.86 1.50
N ASP A 160 -9.52 21.12 2.35
CA ASP A 160 -10.29 19.92 2.00
C ASP A 160 -9.50 18.81 1.28
N SER A 161 -8.17 18.88 1.24
CA SER A 161 -7.30 17.92 0.54
C SER A 161 -7.36 16.51 1.10
N THR A 162 -7.87 16.35 2.32
CA THR A 162 -8.11 15.05 2.96
C THR A 162 -9.58 14.87 3.34
N LEU A 163 -10.50 15.62 2.73
CA LEU A 163 -11.94 15.50 2.95
C LEU A 163 -12.49 14.35 2.10
N PHE A 164 -12.33 13.13 2.59
CA PHE A 164 -12.92 11.95 1.96
C PHE A 164 -14.44 11.96 2.11
N TYR A 165 -15.16 11.32 1.19
CA TYR A 165 -16.63 11.27 1.19
C TYR A 165 -17.22 10.82 2.54
N THR A 166 -16.62 9.82 3.18
CA THR A 166 -17.05 9.36 4.50
C THR A 166 -16.82 10.37 5.62
N LEU A 167 -15.76 11.18 5.53
CA LEU A 167 -15.49 12.26 6.47
C LEU A 167 -16.45 13.43 6.26
N TYR A 168 -16.74 13.78 5.00
CA TYR A 168 -17.71 14.80 4.65
C TYR A 168 -19.11 14.47 5.20
N LEU A 169 -19.60 13.25 4.97
CA LEU A 169 -20.88 12.81 5.53
C LEU A 169 -20.94 12.87 7.05
N TYR A 170 -19.82 12.60 7.73
CA TYR A 170 -19.74 12.71 9.20
C TYR A 170 -19.82 14.17 9.68
N LEU A 171 -19.28 15.12 8.93
CA LEU A 171 -19.30 16.54 9.29
C LEU A 171 -20.65 17.21 9.02
N GLU A 172 -21.43 16.69 8.07
CA GLU A 172 -22.79 17.20 7.75
C GLU A 172 -23.92 16.52 8.54
N ALA A 173 -23.63 15.44 9.26
CA ALA A 173 -24.60 14.70 10.08
C ALA A 173 -24.85 15.37 11.44
#